data_AF-A0A0K0D641-F1
#
_entry.id   AF-A0A0K0D641-F1
#
_cell.length_a   1.000
_cell.length_b   1.000
_cell.length_c   1.000
_cell.angle_alpha   90.00
_cell.angle_beta   90.00
_cell.angle_gamma   90.00
#
_symmetry.space_group_name_H-M   'P 1'
#
loop_
_entity.id
_entity.type
_entity.pdbx_description
1 polymer ?
#
loop_
_entity_poly.entity_id
_entity_poly.type
_entity_poly.pdbx_seq_one_letter_code
_entity_poly.pdbx_strand_id
1 'polypeptide(L)'
;MFTGILATIDECLAFLRQHPEYKESAAYIVKSLTWIRVAVMADIEASINDVDYAKLGRGGADDDTFALLYGVFATRASSVKAALSVAEQRFSHVPEFKAMLNECYQAYFNTRHQLLTPIIQATLTQMFSSCPDSSCALTRQSCNFILGLCDDEFRLYRQFFSTSQLSGRSSSRLDRSSSPVSSIASSRQQKLDKLHPFEEFIEAICRVLYDMLRPIVIHNPHLETLAELCTILKIEMIEERCSVLPSALADECSSFDPRSGFIRVIEELVGDVAERIVYRASLYGQTDIASYKPAAGDLAYPEKLEMMKSIEVAERKNKVDDAESCESGIFAKIKFRSIFKLHHFVLTTQKIDFL
;
A
#
# COMPACT_ATOMS: atom_id res chain seq x y z
N MET A 1 -13.98 -8.04 -34.74
CA MET A 1 -13.71 -9.36 -35.36
C MET A 1 -13.69 -10.47 -34.31
N PHE A 2 -12.96 -10.30 -33.21
CA PHE A 2 -12.87 -11.26 -32.10
C PHE A 2 -14.21 -11.60 -31.42
N THR A 3 -15.10 -10.62 -31.21
CA THR A 3 -16.45 -10.86 -30.66
C THR A 3 -17.31 -11.78 -31.52
N GLY A 4 -17.17 -11.71 -32.85
CA GLY A 4 -17.85 -12.62 -33.78
C GLY A 4 -17.29 -14.04 -33.72
N ILE A 5 -15.98 -14.18 -33.52
CA ILE A 5 -15.31 -15.48 -33.31
C ILE A 5 -15.74 -16.09 -31.96
N LEU A 6 -15.90 -15.27 -30.92
CA LEU A 6 -16.43 -15.74 -29.64
C LEU A 6 -17.86 -16.26 -29.78
N ALA A 7 -18.72 -15.58 -30.55
CA ALA A 7 -20.09 -16.03 -30.80
C ALA A 7 -20.15 -17.37 -31.55
N THR A 8 -19.29 -17.59 -32.55
CA THR A 8 -19.26 -18.87 -33.28
C THR A 8 -18.67 -20.01 -32.43
N ILE A 9 -17.66 -19.73 -31.61
CA ILE A 9 -17.16 -20.68 -30.60
C ILE A 9 -18.30 -21.03 -29.63
N ASP A 10 -19.13 -20.07 -29.27
CA ASP A 10 -20.23 -20.26 -28.33
C ASP A 10 -21.33 -21.18 -28.87
N GLU A 11 -21.74 -20.98 -30.12
CA GLU A 11 -22.67 -21.88 -30.83
C GLU A 11 -22.12 -23.31 -30.93
N CYS A 12 -20.83 -23.43 -31.25
CA CYS A 12 -20.16 -24.72 -31.37
C CYS A 12 -20.08 -25.46 -30.01
N LEU A 13 -19.79 -24.74 -28.92
CA LEU A 13 -19.76 -25.33 -27.59
C LEU A 13 -21.15 -25.74 -27.08
N ALA A 14 -22.19 -24.95 -27.39
CA ALA A 14 -23.57 -25.30 -27.06
C ALA A 14 -24.00 -26.59 -27.76
N PHE A 15 -23.62 -26.76 -29.03
CA PHE A 15 -23.89 -27.97 -29.80
C PHE A 15 -23.12 -29.18 -29.24
N LEU A 16 -21.82 -29.05 -28.98
CA LEU A 16 -21.00 -30.16 -28.44
C LEU A 16 -21.46 -30.63 -27.05
N ARG A 17 -22.06 -29.75 -26.24
CA ARG A 17 -22.66 -30.12 -24.95
C ARG A 17 -23.93 -30.94 -25.07
N GLN A 18 -24.69 -30.75 -26.14
CA GLN A 18 -25.88 -31.53 -26.43
C GLN A 18 -25.53 -32.91 -27.00
N HIS A 19 -24.30 -33.10 -27.47
CA HIS A 19 -23.78 -34.33 -28.08
C HIS A 19 -22.50 -34.85 -27.39
N PRO A 20 -22.54 -35.18 -26.08
CA PRO A 20 -21.37 -35.69 -25.35
C PRO A 20 -20.85 -37.03 -25.91
N GLU A 21 -21.68 -37.79 -26.61
CA GLU A 21 -21.35 -39.06 -27.27
C GLU A 21 -20.29 -38.94 -28.38
N TYR A 22 -20.03 -37.72 -28.88
CA TYR A 22 -19.00 -37.52 -29.88
C TYR A 22 -17.61 -37.70 -29.30
N LYS A 23 -16.80 -38.54 -29.97
CA LYS A 23 -15.47 -38.99 -29.55
C LYS A 23 -14.54 -37.86 -29.08
N GLU A 24 -14.61 -36.70 -29.72
CA GLU A 24 -13.70 -35.57 -29.46
C GLU A 24 -14.37 -34.41 -28.71
N SER A 25 -15.63 -34.56 -28.26
CA SER A 25 -16.41 -33.47 -27.64
C SER A 25 -15.68 -32.85 -26.44
N ALA A 26 -15.14 -33.68 -25.55
CA ALA A 26 -14.36 -33.24 -24.38
C ALA A 26 -13.05 -32.53 -24.76
N ALA A 27 -12.35 -33.01 -25.79
CA ALA A 27 -11.09 -32.41 -26.26
C ALA A 27 -11.31 -31.02 -26.86
N TYR A 28 -12.42 -30.81 -27.56
CA TYR A 28 -12.77 -29.50 -28.13
C TYR A 28 -13.11 -28.46 -27.05
N ILE A 29 -13.79 -28.84 -25.97
CA ILE A 29 -14.10 -27.93 -24.84
C ILE A 29 -12.81 -27.36 -24.22
N VAL A 30 -11.82 -28.21 -23.97
CA VAL A 30 -10.52 -27.79 -23.41
C VAL A 30 -9.73 -26.93 -24.42
N LYS A 31 -9.79 -27.28 -25.71
CA LYS A 31 -9.18 -26.46 -26.78
C LYS A 31 -9.79 -25.06 -26.87
N SER A 32 -11.11 -24.93 -26.81
CA SER A 32 -11.78 -23.62 -26.84
C SER A 32 -11.36 -22.74 -25.66
N LEU A 33 -11.27 -23.31 -24.45
CA LEU A 33 -10.75 -22.59 -23.29
C LEU A 33 -9.31 -22.11 -23.50
N THR A 34 -8.47 -22.96 -24.11
CA THR A 34 -7.08 -22.62 -24.46
C THR A 34 -7.00 -21.48 -25.47
N TRP A 35 -7.90 -21.44 -26.46
CA TRP A 35 -7.91 -20.37 -27.47
C TRP A 35 -8.34 -19.03 -26.88
N ILE A 36 -9.32 -19.02 -25.98
CA ILE A 36 -9.71 -17.81 -25.25
C ILE A 36 -8.53 -17.31 -24.42
N ARG A 37 -7.85 -18.20 -23.70
CA ARG A 37 -6.64 -17.86 -22.94
C ARG A 37 -5.58 -17.23 -23.83
N VAL A 38 -5.22 -17.86 -24.94
CA VAL A 38 -4.20 -17.35 -25.88
C VAL A 38 -4.58 -15.97 -26.40
N ALA A 39 -5.85 -15.75 -26.74
CA ALA A 39 -6.32 -14.44 -27.20
C ALA A 39 -6.24 -13.36 -26.12
N VAL A 40 -6.66 -13.67 -24.88
CA VAL A 40 -6.55 -12.73 -23.74
C VAL A 40 -5.08 -12.38 -23.47
N MET A 41 -4.21 -13.38 -23.45
CA MET A 41 -2.76 -13.18 -23.25
C MET A 41 -2.17 -12.31 -24.36
N ALA A 42 -2.54 -12.56 -25.63
CA ALA A 42 -2.09 -11.77 -26.75
C ALA A 42 -2.56 -10.31 -26.68
N ASP A 43 -3.80 -10.05 -26.23
CA ASP A 43 -4.31 -8.69 -26.03
C ASP A 43 -3.55 -7.95 -24.92
N ILE A 44 -3.22 -8.64 -23.82
CA ILE A 44 -2.40 -8.09 -22.72
C ILE A 44 -0.98 -7.79 -23.23
N GLU A 45 -0.33 -8.72 -23.89
CA GLU A 45 1.03 -8.55 -24.42
C GLU A 45 1.10 -7.43 -25.46
N ALA A 46 0.14 -7.36 -26.37
CA ALA A 46 0.12 -6.31 -27.37
C ALA A 46 -0.23 -4.92 -26.77
N SER A 47 -0.78 -4.86 -25.55
CA SER A 47 -0.88 -3.58 -24.80
C SER A 47 0.50 -3.00 -24.50
N ILE A 48 1.51 -3.84 -24.30
CA ILE A 48 2.91 -3.44 -24.04
C ILE A 48 3.54 -2.86 -25.30
N ASN A 49 3.27 -3.48 -26.46
CA ASN A 49 3.86 -3.09 -27.75
C ASN A 49 3.33 -1.76 -28.26
N ASP A 50 2.10 -1.40 -27.90
CA ASP A 50 1.48 -0.12 -28.24
C ASP A 50 1.95 1.03 -27.34
N VAL A 51 2.72 0.73 -26.28
CA VAL A 51 3.34 1.77 -25.45
C VAL A 51 4.51 2.38 -26.22
N ASP A 52 4.38 3.67 -26.52
CA ASP A 52 5.44 4.45 -27.16
C ASP A 52 6.54 4.80 -26.15
N TYR A 53 7.52 3.90 -26.01
CA TYR A 53 8.69 4.07 -25.13
C TYR A 53 9.54 5.31 -25.42
N ALA A 54 9.40 5.92 -26.61
CA ALA A 54 10.10 7.16 -26.90
C ALA A 54 9.48 8.37 -26.18
N LYS A 55 8.20 8.29 -25.80
CA LYS A 55 7.48 9.32 -25.03
C LYS A 55 7.60 9.13 -23.52
N LEU A 56 8.05 7.96 -23.06
CA LEU A 56 8.36 7.72 -21.67
C LEU A 56 9.59 8.55 -21.30
N GLY A 57 9.36 9.66 -20.58
CA GLY A 57 10.40 10.57 -20.13
C GLY A 57 11.50 9.82 -19.38
N ARG A 58 12.75 9.92 -19.85
CA ARG A 58 13.92 9.28 -19.21
C ARG A 58 14.28 9.86 -17.83
N GLY A 59 13.46 10.76 -17.27
CA GLY A 59 13.77 11.55 -16.07
C GLY A 59 12.73 11.51 -14.96
N GLY A 60 11.78 10.56 -15.00
CA GLY A 60 10.61 10.52 -14.12
C GLY A 60 9.33 10.65 -14.94
N ALA A 61 8.23 10.08 -14.44
CA ALA A 61 6.93 10.20 -15.11
C ALA A 61 6.34 11.59 -14.89
N ASP A 62 6.10 12.30 -15.99
CA ASP A 62 5.13 13.38 -16.05
C ASP A 62 3.70 12.81 -16.11
N ASP A 63 2.70 13.67 -15.87
CA ASP A 63 1.29 13.29 -15.92
C ASP A 63 0.91 12.66 -17.28
N ASP A 64 1.54 13.13 -18.36
CA ASP A 64 1.34 12.61 -19.72
C ASP A 64 1.83 11.16 -19.89
N THR A 65 2.93 10.77 -19.22
CA THR A 65 3.42 9.39 -19.22
C THR A 65 2.38 8.44 -18.63
N PHE A 66 1.83 8.75 -17.45
CA PHE A 66 0.80 7.89 -16.84
C PHE A 66 -0.49 7.89 -17.65
N ALA A 67 -0.93 9.04 -18.16
CA ALA A 67 -2.10 9.13 -19.02
C ALA A 67 -1.99 8.24 -20.26
N LEU A 68 -0.83 8.21 -20.91
CA LEU A 68 -0.56 7.32 -22.04
C LEU A 68 -0.62 5.84 -21.61
N LEU A 69 0.09 5.48 -20.53
CA LEU A 69 0.15 4.10 -20.04
C LEU A 69 -1.21 3.53 -19.66
N TYR A 70 -2.03 4.30 -18.94
CA TYR A 70 -3.39 3.88 -18.58
C TYR A 70 -4.32 3.91 -19.80
N GLY A 71 -4.20 4.91 -20.66
CA GLY A 71 -5.01 5.04 -21.87
C GLY A 71 -4.85 3.86 -22.82
N VAL A 72 -3.61 3.47 -23.14
CA VAL A 72 -3.31 2.34 -24.04
C VAL A 72 -3.93 1.05 -23.51
N PHE A 73 -3.72 0.72 -22.23
CA PHE A 73 -4.29 -0.48 -21.62
C PHE A 73 -5.83 -0.43 -21.57
N ALA A 74 -6.42 0.72 -21.25
CA ALA A 74 -7.87 0.88 -21.19
C ALA A 74 -8.56 0.57 -22.54
N THR A 75 -7.92 0.85 -23.69
CA THR A 75 -8.50 0.54 -25.00
C THR A 75 -8.73 -0.96 -25.22
N ARG A 76 -7.87 -1.80 -24.64
CA ARG A 76 -7.90 -3.27 -24.78
C ARG A 76 -8.71 -3.96 -23.67
N ALA A 77 -8.96 -3.25 -22.56
CA ALA A 77 -9.69 -3.76 -21.41
C ALA A 77 -11.06 -4.36 -21.76
N SER A 78 -11.81 -3.67 -22.64
CA SER A 78 -13.16 -4.13 -23.05
C SER A 78 -13.14 -5.46 -23.81
N SER A 79 -12.14 -5.69 -24.67
CA SER A 79 -11.94 -6.94 -25.41
C SER A 79 -11.66 -8.10 -24.46
N VAL A 80 -10.69 -7.91 -23.56
CA VAL A 80 -10.30 -8.91 -22.57
C VAL A 80 -11.47 -9.24 -21.64
N LYS A 81 -12.16 -8.22 -21.12
CA LYS A 81 -13.32 -8.39 -20.25
C LYS A 81 -14.46 -9.16 -20.93
N ALA A 82 -14.73 -8.88 -22.20
CA ALA A 82 -15.72 -9.61 -22.97
C ALA A 82 -15.35 -11.09 -23.14
N ALA A 83 -14.09 -11.40 -23.50
CA ALA A 83 -13.61 -12.77 -23.60
C ALA A 83 -13.72 -13.54 -22.28
N LEU A 84 -13.30 -12.93 -21.18
CA LEU A 84 -13.37 -13.56 -19.86
C LEU A 84 -14.81 -13.75 -19.38
N SER A 85 -15.71 -12.82 -19.69
CA SER A 85 -17.14 -12.95 -19.39
C SER A 85 -17.77 -14.14 -20.14
N VAL A 86 -17.48 -14.29 -21.43
CA VAL A 86 -17.91 -15.46 -22.22
C VAL A 86 -17.34 -16.75 -21.62
N ALA A 87 -16.06 -16.73 -21.24
CA ALA A 87 -15.42 -17.88 -20.63
C ALA A 87 -16.06 -18.25 -19.28
N GLU A 88 -16.38 -17.28 -18.43
CA GLU A 88 -17.05 -17.52 -17.14
C GLU A 88 -18.45 -18.12 -17.32
N GLN A 89 -19.26 -17.54 -18.21
CA GLN A 89 -20.62 -18.01 -18.48
C GLN A 89 -20.65 -19.46 -18.97
N ARG A 90 -19.62 -19.87 -19.72
CA ARG A 90 -19.59 -21.19 -20.34
C ARG A 90 -18.78 -22.21 -19.56
N PHE A 91 -17.65 -21.85 -18.98
CA PHE A 91 -16.70 -22.78 -18.38
C PHE A 91 -16.60 -22.68 -16.86
N SER A 92 -17.46 -21.90 -16.18
CA SER A 92 -17.44 -21.79 -14.71
C SER A 92 -17.52 -23.13 -13.95
N HIS A 93 -18.11 -24.17 -14.55
CA HIS A 93 -18.17 -25.52 -13.97
C HIS A 93 -16.93 -26.37 -14.24
N VAL A 94 -16.07 -25.96 -15.16
CA VAL A 94 -14.87 -26.68 -15.60
C VAL A 94 -13.71 -26.30 -14.67
N PRO A 95 -13.06 -27.25 -13.97
CA PRO A 95 -12.03 -26.92 -13.00
C PRO A 95 -10.81 -26.19 -13.63
N GLU A 96 -10.51 -26.49 -14.89
CA GLU A 96 -9.45 -25.84 -15.67
C GLU A 96 -9.70 -24.35 -15.93
N PHE A 97 -10.96 -23.88 -15.87
CA PHE A 97 -11.29 -22.46 -16.03
C PHE A 97 -10.62 -21.60 -14.97
N LYS A 98 -10.62 -22.05 -13.70
CA LYS A 98 -9.98 -21.32 -12.61
C LYS A 98 -8.46 -21.24 -12.79
N ALA A 99 -7.84 -22.31 -13.28
CA ALA A 99 -6.41 -22.31 -13.58
C ALA A 99 -6.08 -21.33 -14.72
N MET A 100 -6.85 -21.38 -15.81
CA MET A 100 -6.72 -20.45 -16.94
C MET A 100 -6.88 -18.98 -16.50
N LEU A 101 -7.89 -18.70 -15.68
CA LEU A 101 -8.14 -17.35 -15.17
C LEU A 101 -6.97 -16.85 -14.30
N ASN A 102 -6.39 -17.71 -13.45
CA ASN A 102 -5.19 -17.38 -12.68
C ASN A 102 -3.99 -17.07 -13.56
N GLU A 103 -3.79 -17.80 -14.66
CA GLU A 103 -2.73 -17.50 -15.64
C GLU A 103 -2.94 -16.11 -16.26
N CYS A 104 -4.18 -15.75 -16.62
CA CYS A 104 -4.49 -14.42 -17.15
C CYS A 104 -4.22 -13.31 -16.11
N TYR A 105 -4.57 -13.51 -14.84
CA TYR A 105 -4.25 -12.55 -13.77
C TYR A 105 -2.73 -12.39 -13.61
N GLN A 106 -2.00 -13.50 -13.53
CA GLN A 106 -0.55 -13.48 -13.38
C GLN A 106 0.12 -12.75 -14.55
N ALA A 107 -0.31 -13.03 -15.78
CA ALA A 107 0.23 -12.36 -16.96
C ALA A 107 -0.02 -10.84 -16.94
N TYR A 108 -1.24 -10.44 -16.57
CA TYR A 108 -1.59 -9.03 -16.42
C TYR A 108 -0.72 -8.34 -15.36
N PHE A 109 -0.66 -8.88 -14.15
CA PHE A 109 0.09 -8.27 -13.05
C PHE A 109 1.59 -8.28 -13.29
N ASN A 110 2.15 -9.35 -13.85
CA ASN A 110 3.56 -9.40 -14.22
C ASN A 110 3.90 -8.33 -15.28
N THR A 111 3.04 -8.18 -16.28
CA THR A 111 3.18 -7.15 -17.31
C THR A 111 3.16 -5.74 -16.69
N ARG A 112 2.14 -5.44 -15.88
CA ARG A 112 2.01 -4.13 -15.22
C ARG A 112 3.19 -3.86 -14.29
N HIS A 113 3.61 -4.84 -13.50
CA HIS A 113 4.72 -4.71 -12.57
C HIS A 113 6.03 -4.40 -13.30
N GLN A 114 6.34 -5.12 -14.37
CA GLN A 114 7.55 -4.89 -15.18
C GLN A 114 7.59 -3.49 -15.80
N LEU A 115 6.43 -2.99 -16.24
CA LEU A 115 6.31 -1.67 -16.85
C LEU A 115 6.41 -0.54 -15.80
N LEU A 116 5.72 -0.68 -14.67
CA LEU A 116 5.62 0.38 -13.66
C LEU A 116 6.86 0.50 -12.79
N THR A 117 7.47 -0.60 -12.38
CA THR A 117 8.62 -0.61 -11.45
C THR A 117 9.73 0.39 -11.83
N PRO A 118 10.28 0.38 -13.06
CA PRO A 118 11.36 1.31 -13.42
C PRO A 118 10.90 2.77 -13.43
N ILE A 119 9.63 3.03 -13.76
CA ILE A 119 9.05 4.38 -13.79
C ILE A 119 8.89 4.90 -12.36
N ILE A 120 8.33 4.08 -11.47
CA ILE A 120 8.18 4.40 -10.05
C ILE A 120 9.55 4.67 -9.42
N GLN A 121 10.54 3.82 -9.68
CA GLN A 121 11.90 4.01 -9.17
C GLN A 121 12.50 5.33 -9.66
N ALA A 122 12.34 5.68 -10.94
CA ALA A 122 12.84 6.94 -11.48
C ALA A 122 12.13 8.15 -10.84
N THR A 123 10.79 8.13 -10.77
CA THR A 123 10.00 9.20 -10.17
C THR A 123 10.33 9.39 -8.69
N LEU A 124 10.40 8.31 -7.91
CA LEU A 124 10.79 8.39 -6.50
C LEU A 124 12.22 8.95 -6.37
N THR A 125 13.18 8.47 -7.15
CA THR A 125 14.56 9.00 -7.12
C THR A 125 14.61 10.50 -7.42
N GLN A 126 13.78 10.98 -8.36
CA GLN A 126 13.67 12.40 -8.69
C GLN A 126 13.06 13.22 -7.54
N MET A 127 12.00 12.72 -6.90
CA MET A 127 11.39 13.37 -5.72
C MET A 127 12.39 13.49 -4.58
N PHE A 128 13.15 12.42 -4.32
CA PHE A 128 14.19 12.38 -3.28
C PHE A 128 15.32 13.37 -3.58
N SER A 129 15.71 13.51 -4.86
CA SER A 129 16.73 14.46 -5.28
C SER A 129 16.27 15.92 -5.17
N SER A 130 14.96 16.17 -5.28
CA SER A 130 14.37 17.51 -5.28
C SER A 130 14.07 18.06 -3.88
N CYS A 131 14.02 17.19 -2.86
CA CYS A 131 13.69 17.56 -1.47
C CYS A 131 14.75 17.05 -0.47
N PRO A 132 15.95 17.64 -0.45
CA PRO A 132 17.03 17.19 0.44
C PRO A 132 16.78 17.48 1.93
N ASP A 133 16.01 18.53 2.25
CA ASP A 133 16.02 19.10 3.61
C ASP A 133 14.88 18.62 4.54
N SER A 134 13.92 17.83 4.05
CA SER A 134 12.82 17.33 4.90
C SER A 134 12.42 15.90 4.56
N SER A 135 12.95 14.94 5.32
CA SER A 135 12.56 13.52 5.24
C SER A 135 11.06 13.31 5.45
N CYS A 136 10.43 14.15 6.28
CA CYS A 136 9.00 14.09 6.58
C CYS A 136 8.15 14.55 5.39
N ALA A 137 8.48 15.68 4.77
CA ALA A 137 7.77 16.16 3.58
C ALA A 137 7.92 15.16 2.42
N LEU A 138 9.13 14.65 2.23
CA LEU A 138 9.42 13.63 1.24
C LEU A 138 8.59 12.36 1.44
N THR A 139 8.54 11.84 2.67
CA THR A 139 7.74 10.65 3.02
C THR A 139 6.26 10.88 2.69
N ARG A 140 5.68 12.03 3.06
CA ARG A 140 4.29 12.36 2.70
C ARG A 140 4.09 12.38 1.19
N GLN A 141 4.98 13.00 0.44
CA GLN A 141 4.85 13.14 -1.00
C GLN A 141 4.94 11.78 -1.69
N SER A 142 5.93 10.96 -1.33
CA SER A 142 6.15 9.63 -1.91
C SER A 142 5.02 8.65 -1.55
N CYS A 143 4.52 8.66 -0.31
CA CYS A 143 3.38 7.85 0.08
C CYS A 143 2.09 8.25 -0.68
N ASN A 144 1.80 9.55 -0.81
CA ASN A 144 0.62 10.00 -1.57
C ASN A 144 0.71 9.60 -3.05
N PHE A 145 1.89 9.73 -3.65
CA PHE A 145 2.12 9.29 -5.03
C PHE A 145 1.85 7.80 -5.21
N ILE A 146 2.44 6.95 -4.37
CA ILE A 146 2.25 5.49 -4.45
C ILE A 146 0.80 5.10 -4.16
N LEU A 147 0.17 5.72 -3.16
CA LEU A 147 -1.23 5.44 -2.84
C LEU A 147 -2.17 5.81 -4.00
N GLY A 148 -1.94 6.96 -4.65
CA GLY A 148 -2.66 7.35 -5.86
C GLY A 148 -2.46 6.34 -7.00
N LEU A 149 -1.22 5.87 -7.19
CA LEU A 149 -0.93 4.81 -8.16
C LEU A 149 -1.68 3.51 -7.85
N CYS A 150 -1.81 3.11 -6.57
CA CYS A 150 -2.58 1.94 -6.18
C CYS A 150 -4.06 2.08 -6.54
N ASP A 151 -4.64 3.27 -6.31
CA ASP A 151 -6.03 3.57 -6.68
C ASP A 151 -6.24 3.54 -8.20
N ASP A 152 -5.30 4.09 -8.99
CA ASP A 152 -5.34 4.07 -10.45
C ASP A 152 -5.18 2.65 -11.03
N GLU A 153 -4.26 1.84 -10.47
CA GLU A 153 -4.10 0.44 -10.85
C GLU A 153 -5.36 -0.37 -10.53
N PHE A 154 -5.99 -0.13 -9.38
CA PHE A 154 -7.25 -0.78 -9.05
C PHE A 154 -8.36 -0.40 -10.04
N ARG A 155 -8.43 0.88 -10.41
CA ARG A 155 -9.38 1.37 -11.40
C ARG A 155 -9.16 0.73 -12.77
N LEU A 156 -7.91 0.58 -13.22
CA LEU A 156 -7.59 -0.11 -14.47
C LEU A 156 -7.93 -1.61 -14.37
N TYR A 157 -7.55 -2.27 -13.28
CA TYR A 157 -7.86 -3.66 -13.02
C TYR A 157 -9.37 -3.96 -13.15
N ARG A 158 -10.24 -3.11 -12.58
CA ARG A 158 -11.71 -3.27 -12.70
C ARG A 158 -12.25 -3.10 -14.13
N GLN A 159 -11.50 -2.43 -15.01
CA GLN A 159 -11.87 -2.34 -16.43
C GLN A 159 -11.60 -3.65 -17.17
N PHE A 160 -10.56 -4.41 -16.78
CA PHE A 160 -10.23 -5.70 -17.36
C PHE A 160 -11.02 -6.85 -16.76
N PHE A 161 -11.18 -6.86 -15.43
CA PHE A 161 -11.69 -8.02 -14.70
C PHE A 161 -12.95 -7.68 -13.89
N SER A 162 -13.87 -8.63 -13.85
CA SER A 162 -15.09 -8.53 -13.04
C SER A 162 -14.82 -9.03 -11.62
N THR A 163 -15.41 -8.37 -10.63
CA THR A 163 -15.22 -8.69 -9.20
C THR A 163 -15.73 -10.08 -8.81
N SER A 164 -16.66 -10.67 -9.58
CA SER A 164 -17.21 -12.01 -9.34
C SER A 164 -16.23 -13.14 -9.65
N GLN A 165 -15.19 -12.91 -10.46
CA GLN A 165 -14.43 -13.97 -11.12
C GLN A 165 -13.44 -14.72 -10.21
N LEU A 166 -13.08 -14.18 -9.04
CA LEU A 166 -12.23 -14.86 -8.04
C LEU A 166 -12.97 -15.30 -6.79
N SER A 167 -14.19 -14.79 -6.56
CA SER A 167 -15.03 -15.22 -5.44
C SER A 167 -15.61 -16.58 -5.79
N GLY A 168 -14.92 -17.64 -5.37
CA GLY A 168 -15.49 -18.98 -5.38
C GLY A 168 -16.83 -18.93 -4.66
N ARG A 169 -17.94 -19.08 -5.40
CA ARG A 169 -19.31 -19.07 -4.88
C ARG A 169 -19.42 -20.03 -3.69
N SER A 170 -19.20 -19.50 -2.50
CA SER A 170 -19.65 -20.10 -1.25
C SER A 170 -21.12 -19.70 -1.09
N SER A 171 -21.96 -20.13 -2.04
CA SER A 171 -23.41 -20.09 -1.88
C SER A 171 -23.85 -21.34 -1.12
N SER A 172 -23.83 -21.26 0.20
CA SER A 172 -24.68 -22.06 1.07
C SER A 172 -25.21 -21.11 2.15
N ARG A 173 -26.31 -20.40 1.85
CA ARG A 173 -27.66 -20.74 2.34
C ARG A 173 -27.66 -21.14 3.82
N LEU A 174 -28.21 -20.22 4.62
CA LEU A 174 -28.93 -20.39 5.87
C LEU A 174 -29.14 -21.86 6.27
N ASP A 175 -28.51 -22.30 7.36
CA ASP A 175 -29.22 -23.19 8.27
C ASP A 175 -28.83 -22.91 9.73
N ARG A 176 -29.87 -22.87 10.55
CA ARG A 176 -29.87 -22.49 11.95
C ARG A 176 -30.22 -23.74 12.73
N SER A 177 -29.26 -24.36 13.41
CA SER A 177 -29.54 -25.29 14.50
C SER A 177 -28.33 -25.49 15.40
N SER A 178 -28.62 -25.99 16.59
CA SER A 178 -28.00 -25.74 17.88
C SER A 178 -26.88 -26.69 18.31
N SER A 179 -26.00 -26.10 19.12
CA SER A 179 -25.31 -26.65 20.30
C SER A 179 -23.93 -27.33 20.17
N PRO A 180 -23.08 -27.17 21.23
CA PRO A 180 -21.65 -27.45 21.18
C PRO A 180 -21.29 -28.81 21.80
N VAL A 181 -20.09 -29.32 21.51
CA VAL A 181 -19.13 -29.94 22.47
C VAL A 181 -17.95 -30.61 21.74
N SER A 182 -16.76 -30.41 22.32
CA SER A 182 -15.51 -31.19 22.28
C SER A 182 -14.68 -31.31 20.99
N SER A 183 -13.61 -30.51 20.97
CA SER A 183 -12.18 -30.92 20.89
C SER A 183 -11.75 -32.05 19.95
N ILE A 184 -10.81 -31.74 19.06
CA ILE A 184 -9.48 -32.37 18.94
C ILE A 184 -8.62 -31.47 18.02
N ALA A 185 -7.47 -31.08 18.53
CA ALA A 185 -6.40 -30.43 17.77
C ALA A 185 -5.87 -31.41 16.72
N SER A 186 -5.99 -31.07 15.42
CA SER A 186 -5.10 -31.44 14.30
C SER A 186 -5.73 -31.05 12.95
N SER A 187 -5.89 -29.75 12.67
CA SER A 187 -6.19 -29.28 11.29
C SER A 187 -5.84 -27.79 11.05
N ARG A 188 -5.07 -27.14 11.94
CA ARG A 188 -4.95 -25.67 11.95
C ARG A 188 -3.81 -25.10 11.10
N GLN A 189 -3.45 -25.74 9.99
CA GLN A 189 -2.24 -25.34 9.25
C GLN A 189 -2.27 -25.42 7.72
N GLN A 190 -3.45 -25.40 7.07
CA GLN A 190 -3.53 -25.21 5.61
C GLN A 190 -4.73 -24.37 5.15
N LYS A 191 -5.04 -23.30 5.88
CA LYS A 191 -5.80 -22.18 5.32
C LYS A 191 -5.09 -20.89 5.72
N LEU A 192 -3.85 -20.76 5.28
CA LEU A 192 -3.29 -19.42 5.09
C LEU A 192 -4.16 -18.84 3.96
N ASP A 193 -4.96 -17.83 4.28
CA ASP A 193 -5.80 -17.16 3.28
C ASP A 193 -4.90 -16.79 2.11
N LYS A 194 -5.10 -17.45 0.96
CA LYS A 194 -4.39 -17.07 -0.26
C LYS A 194 -4.80 -15.63 -0.54
N LEU A 195 -3.84 -14.73 -0.41
CA LEU A 195 -4.02 -13.31 -0.72
C LEU A 195 -4.50 -13.21 -2.17
N HIS A 196 -5.31 -12.19 -2.41
CA HIS A 196 -5.78 -11.95 -3.76
C HIS A 196 -4.57 -11.52 -4.63
N PRO A 197 -4.43 -11.99 -5.89
CA PRO A 197 -3.26 -11.67 -6.72
C PRO A 197 -3.00 -10.16 -6.90
N PHE A 198 -4.08 -9.35 -6.83
CA PHE A 198 -3.96 -7.89 -6.81
C PHE A 198 -3.24 -7.37 -5.55
N GLU A 199 -3.49 -7.95 -4.38
CA GLU A 199 -2.85 -7.55 -3.12
C GLU A 199 -1.34 -7.84 -3.17
N GLU A 200 -0.96 -9.01 -3.70
CA GLU A 200 0.45 -9.37 -3.91
C GLU A 200 1.14 -8.40 -4.90
N PHE A 201 0.45 -8.02 -5.97
CA PHE A 201 0.93 -7.03 -6.93
C PHE A 201 1.13 -5.64 -6.31
N ILE A 202 0.15 -5.14 -5.56
CA ILE A 202 0.26 -3.85 -4.87
C ILE A 202 1.35 -3.90 -3.81
N GLU A 203 1.46 -4.99 -3.05
CA GLU A 203 2.55 -5.19 -2.10
C GLU A 203 3.90 -5.05 -2.81
N ALA A 204 4.11 -5.73 -3.95
CA ALA A 204 5.35 -5.65 -4.73
C ALA A 204 5.68 -4.22 -5.21
N ILE A 205 4.68 -3.46 -5.67
CA ILE A 205 4.86 -2.03 -6.02
C ILE A 205 5.28 -1.21 -4.80
N CYS A 206 4.63 -1.44 -3.66
CA CYS A 206 4.90 -0.69 -2.43
C CYS A 206 6.27 -1.02 -1.83
N ARG A 207 6.83 -2.22 -2.09
CA ARG A 207 8.21 -2.56 -1.69
C ARG A 207 9.25 -1.59 -2.26
N VAL A 208 9.02 -1.04 -3.45
CA VAL A 208 9.90 0.00 -4.03
C VAL A 208 9.98 1.24 -3.14
N LEU A 209 8.84 1.67 -2.59
CA LEU A 209 8.79 2.79 -1.64
C LEU A 209 9.48 2.44 -0.32
N TYR A 210 9.25 1.24 0.20
CA TYR A 210 9.88 0.74 1.42
C TYR A 210 11.41 0.76 1.30
N ASP A 211 11.96 0.21 0.22
CA ASP A 211 13.41 0.14 0.01
C ASP A 211 14.04 1.54 -0.08
N MET A 212 13.30 2.54 -0.57
CA MET A 212 13.74 3.93 -0.63
C MET A 212 13.66 4.66 0.72
N LEU A 213 12.61 4.42 1.51
CA LEU A 213 12.42 5.09 2.81
C LEU A 213 13.22 4.44 3.93
N ARG A 214 13.50 3.14 3.85
CA ARG A 214 14.18 2.39 4.90
C ARG A 214 15.57 2.96 5.26
N PRO A 215 16.45 3.36 4.32
CA PRO A 215 17.71 4.01 4.65
C PRO A 215 17.53 5.31 5.43
N ILE A 216 16.49 6.10 5.11
CA ILE A 216 16.17 7.34 5.84
C ILE A 216 15.83 7.01 7.29
N VAL A 217 15.02 5.97 7.53
CA VAL A 217 14.66 5.53 8.89
C VAL A 217 15.88 5.02 9.65
N ILE A 218 16.62 4.07 9.09
CA ILE A 218 17.74 3.39 9.78
C ILE A 218 18.85 4.39 10.16
N HIS A 219 19.17 5.34 9.29
CA HIS A 219 20.28 6.27 9.50
C HIS A 219 19.88 7.53 10.26
N ASN A 220 18.58 7.78 10.49
CA ASN A 220 18.16 8.98 11.20
C ASN A 220 18.68 8.98 12.65
N PRO A 221 19.38 10.04 13.09
CA PRO A 221 19.85 10.14 14.47
C PRO A 221 18.86 10.88 15.39
N HIS A 222 17.89 11.61 14.85
CA HIS A 222 17.04 12.52 15.59
C HIS A 222 15.70 11.85 15.97
N LEU A 223 15.47 11.72 17.28
CA LEU A 223 14.23 11.16 17.82
C LEU A 223 12.98 11.94 17.39
N GLU A 224 13.10 13.27 17.27
CA GLU A 224 11.99 14.12 16.83
C GLU A 224 11.53 13.79 15.41
N THR A 225 12.48 13.64 14.48
CA THR A 225 12.18 13.28 13.10
C THR A 225 11.58 11.87 13.00
N LEU A 226 12.12 10.91 13.74
CA LEU A 226 11.57 9.55 13.78
C LEU A 226 10.14 9.51 14.34
N ALA A 227 9.84 10.29 15.38
CA ALA A 227 8.50 10.40 15.93
C ALA A 227 7.52 11.04 14.94
N GLU A 228 7.96 12.06 14.18
CA GLU A 228 7.16 12.65 13.12
C GLU A 228 6.92 11.66 11.98
N LEU A 229 7.95 10.93 11.52
CA LEU A 229 7.80 9.88 10.50
C LEU A 229 6.81 8.80 10.94
N CYS A 230 6.86 8.36 12.19
CA CYS A 230 5.89 7.40 12.74
C CYS A 230 4.46 7.96 12.69
N THR A 231 4.28 9.24 13.03
CA THR A 231 2.98 9.92 12.98
C THR A 231 2.46 10.00 11.55
N ILE A 232 3.31 10.36 10.59
CA ILE A 232 2.96 10.43 9.17
C ILE A 232 2.52 9.07 8.65
N LEU A 233 3.35 8.04 8.82
CA LEU A 233 3.09 6.72 8.25
C LEU A 233 1.84 6.08 8.87
N LYS A 234 1.72 6.13 10.20
CA LYS A 234 0.61 5.47 10.89
C LYS A 234 -0.69 6.28 10.84
N ILE A 235 -0.64 7.54 11.23
CA ILE A 235 -1.86 8.35 11.39
C ILE A 235 -2.23 8.95 10.05
N GLU A 236 -1.33 9.69 9.41
CA GLU A 236 -1.68 10.38 8.16
C GLU A 236 -1.90 9.39 7.00
N MET A 237 -1.06 8.36 6.82
CA MET A 237 -1.18 7.46 5.65
C MET A 237 -2.12 6.27 5.89
N ILE A 238 -1.94 5.51 6.97
CA ILE A 238 -2.79 4.34 7.23
C ILE A 238 -4.16 4.76 7.76
N GLU A 239 -4.23 5.46 8.89
CA GLU A 239 -5.51 5.78 9.53
C GLU A 239 -6.32 6.79 8.70
N GLU A 240 -5.75 7.90 8.23
CA GLU A 240 -6.55 8.92 7.53
C GLU A 240 -6.81 8.61 6.06
N ARG A 241 -5.89 7.98 5.33
CA ARG A 241 -6.04 7.75 3.87
C ARG A 241 -6.49 6.35 3.49
N CYS A 242 -6.12 5.34 4.27
CA CYS A 242 -6.49 3.96 3.97
C CYS A 242 -7.75 3.52 4.72
N SER A 243 -7.93 3.91 5.99
CA SER A 243 -9.12 3.52 6.77
C SER A 243 -10.41 4.26 6.38
N VAL A 244 -10.27 5.45 5.79
CA VAL A 244 -11.39 6.15 5.16
C VAL A 244 -11.66 5.50 3.81
N LEU A 245 -12.51 4.48 3.81
CA LEU A 245 -13.06 3.91 2.59
C LEU A 245 -13.68 5.06 1.76
N PRO A 246 -13.22 5.37 0.54
CA PRO A 246 -13.95 6.26 -0.33
C PRO A 246 -15.23 5.51 -0.69
N SER A 247 -16.31 5.88 -0.01
CA SER A 247 -17.68 5.44 -0.21
C SER A 247 -18.14 5.51 -1.70
N ALA A 248 -17.36 6.16 -2.57
CA ALA A 248 -17.60 6.25 -4.01
C ALA A 248 -17.07 5.06 -4.85
N LEU A 249 -16.17 4.21 -4.36
CA LEU A 249 -15.56 3.09 -5.13
C LEU A 249 -15.85 1.70 -4.58
N ALA A 250 -16.29 1.62 -3.31
CA ALA A 250 -16.77 0.40 -2.68
C ALA A 250 -18.17 0.05 -3.18
N ASP A 251 -18.24 -0.40 -4.42
CA ASP A 251 -19.27 -1.35 -4.82
C ASP A 251 -19.18 -2.53 -3.83
N GLU A 252 -20.27 -2.92 -3.16
CA GLU A 252 -20.30 -3.90 -2.05
C GLU A 252 -19.92 -5.35 -2.45
N CYS A 253 -19.08 -5.52 -3.47
CA CYS A 253 -18.82 -6.77 -4.17
C CYS A 253 -17.34 -7.18 -4.19
N SER A 254 -16.38 -6.33 -3.82
CA SER A 254 -14.96 -6.72 -3.75
C SER A 254 -14.66 -7.50 -2.48
N SER A 255 -14.19 -8.75 -2.65
CA SER A 255 -13.83 -9.64 -1.55
C SER A 255 -12.56 -9.26 -0.80
N PHE A 256 -11.84 -8.23 -1.26
CA PHE A 256 -10.55 -7.80 -0.75
C PHE A 256 -10.46 -6.27 -0.75
N ASP A 257 -9.56 -5.73 0.07
CA ASP A 257 -9.25 -4.30 0.12
C ASP A 257 -8.10 -3.99 -0.86
N PRO A 258 -8.29 -3.13 -1.88
CA PRO A 258 -7.24 -2.79 -2.83
C PRO A 258 -6.02 -2.12 -2.19
N ARG A 259 -6.14 -1.56 -0.98
CA ARG A 259 -5.04 -0.88 -0.29
C ARG A 259 -4.32 -1.77 0.70
N SER A 260 -4.75 -3.02 0.89
CA SER A 260 -4.16 -3.93 1.88
C SER A 260 -2.66 -4.13 1.67
N GLY A 261 -2.21 -4.26 0.41
CA GLY A 261 -0.79 -4.37 0.07
C GLY A 261 0.03 -3.15 0.51
N PHE A 262 -0.51 -1.94 0.34
CA PHE A 262 0.13 -0.70 0.82
C PHE A 262 0.17 -0.65 2.35
N ILE A 263 -0.96 -0.96 3.01
CA ILE A 263 -1.05 -0.95 4.48
C ILE A 263 0.00 -1.90 5.07
N ARG A 264 0.09 -3.14 4.58
CA ARG A 264 1.07 -4.13 5.05
C ARG A 264 2.50 -3.62 4.99
N VAL A 265 2.91 -3.05 3.85
CA VAL A 265 4.28 -2.54 3.66
C VAL A 265 4.57 -1.33 4.54
N ILE A 266 3.60 -0.42 4.70
CA ILE A 266 3.78 0.75 5.57
C ILE A 266 3.76 0.34 7.05
N GLU A 267 2.98 -0.66 7.45
CA GLU A 267 3.01 -1.22 8.80
C GLU A 267 4.37 -1.83 9.13
N GLU A 268 4.98 -2.56 8.18
CA GLU A 268 6.37 -3.04 8.31
C GLU A 268 7.34 -1.87 8.53
N LEU A 269 7.21 -0.79 7.74
CA LEU A 269 8.06 0.40 7.89
C LEU A 269 7.83 1.13 9.22
N VAL A 270 6.58 1.17 9.72
CA VAL A 270 6.25 1.72 11.05
C VAL A 270 6.92 0.88 12.15
N GLY A 271 6.99 -0.44 11.98
CA GLY A 271 7.76 -1.33 12.83
C GLY A 271 9.24 -0.92 12.90
N ASP A 272 9.89 -0.76 11.74
CA ASP A 272 11.29 -0.32 11.65
C ASP A 272 11.52 1.05 12.33
N VAL A 273 10.59 2.00 12.14
CA VAL A 273 10.65 3.32 12.80
C VAL A 273 10.54 3.18 14.31
N ALA A 274 9.62 2.34 14.80
CA ALA A 274 9.42 2.11 16.23
C ALA A 274 10.67 1.47 16.88
N GLU A 275 11.24 0.44 16.26
CA GLU A 275 12.50 -0.18 16.70
C GLU A 275 13.63 0.85 16.75
N ARG A 276 13.72 1.71 15.73
CA ARG A 276 14.75 2.75 15.67
C ARG A 276 14.57 3.79 16.77
N ILE A 277 13.35 4.20 17.09
CA ILE A 277 13.05 5.11 18.21
C ILE A 277 13.51 4.49 19.54
N VAL A 278 13.16 3.21 19.78
CA VAL A 278 13.57 2.49 20.99
C VAL A 278 15.08 2.44 21.12
N TYR A 279 15.79 2.11 20.03
CA TYR A 279 17.24 2.10 19.99
C TYR A 279 17.84 3.48 20.33
N ARG A 280 17.39 4.55 19.68
CA ARG A 280 17.91 5.91 19.91
C ARG A 280 17.62 6.43 21.32
N ALA A 281 16.44 6.13 21.86
CA ALA A 281 16.07 6.50 23.22
C ALA A 281 16.91 5.76 24.27
N SER A 282 17.13 4.44 24.08
CA SER A 282 18.01 3.64 24.95
C SER A 282 19.45 4.14 24.90
N LEU A 283 19.97 4.45 23.70
CA LEU A 283 21.31 5.00 23.53
C LEU A 283 21.46 6.33 24.26
N TYR A 284 20.52 7.27 24.05
CA TYR A 284 20.50 8.57 24.74
C TYR A 284 20.48 8.41 26.27
N GLY A 285 19.67 7.48 26.79
CA GLY A 285 19.63 7.18 28.22
C GLY A 285 20.97 6.69 28.77
N GLN A 286 21.72 5.91 28.00
CA GLN A 286 23.03 5.40 28.43
C GLN A 286 24.14 6.44 28.31
N THR A 287 24.19 7.18 27.21
CA THR A 287 25.28 8.12 26.90
C THR A 287 25.11 9.46 27.58
N ASP A 288 23.91 10.02 27.50
CA ASP A 288 23.65 11.43 27.86
C ASP A 288 23.02 11.59 29.24
N ILE A 289 22.52 10.51 29.85
CA ILE A 289 21.96 10.51 31.21
C ILE A 289 22.83 9.69 32.16
N ALA A 290 22.94 8.38 31.95
CA ALA A 290 23.64 7.50 32.90
C ALA A 290 25.15 7.76 32.95
N SER A 291 25.77 8.02 31.79
CA SER A 291 27.21 8.30 31.67
C SER A 291 27.52 9.78 31.57
N TYR A 292 26.59 10.65 31.97
CA TYR A 292 26.75 12.09 31.84
C TYR A 292 27.93 12.59 32.70
N LYS A 293 28.87 13.28 32.06
CA LYS A 293 29.97 13.98 32.73
C LYS A 293 29.65 15.47 32.76
N PRO A 294 29.37 16.05 33.94
CA PRO A 294 29.08 17.48 34.06
C PRO A 294 30.23 18.32 33.49
N ALA A 295 29.91 19.29 32.65
CA ALA A 295 30.87 20.30 32.25
C ALA A 295 31.12 21.27 33.43
N ALA A 296 32.23 22.01 33.38
CA ALA A 296 32.55 22.99 34.43
C ALA A 296 31.42 24.03 34.63
N GLY A 297 30.69 24.37 33.56
CA GLY A 297 29.53 25.26 33.61
C GLY A 297 28.27 24.65 34.26
N ASP A 298 28.14 23.32 34.27
CA ASP A 298 27.03 22.64 34.95
C ASP A 298 27.23 22.64 36.48
N LEU A 299 28.49 22.70 36.91
CA LEU A 299 28.91 22.78 38.31
C LEU A 299 29.14 24.23 38.80
N ALA A 300 28.91 25.25 37.96
CA ALA A 300 29.11 26.67 38.26
C ALA A 300 28.04 27.23 39.22
N TYR A 301 27.87 26.57 40.36
CA TYR A 301 27.05 26.96 41.48
C TYR A 301 27.96 27.42 42.62
N PRO A 302 27.71 28.55 43.31
CA PRO A 302 26.47 29.35 43.31
C PRO A 302 26.42 30.50 42.30
N GLU A 303 27.49 30.77 41.55
CA GLU A 303 27.63 31.91 40.63
C GLU A 303 26.48 32.01 39.60
N LYS A 304 25.99 30.87 39.10
CA LYS A 304 24.83 30.80 38.20
C LYS A 304 23.54 31.32 38.84
N LEU A 305 23.34 31.09 40.14
CA LEU A 305 22.17 31.64 40.87
C LEU A 305 22.29 33.15 41.06
N GLU A 306 23.49 33.66 41.34
CA GLU A 306 23.71 35.10 41.51
C GLU A 306 23.50 35.83 40.19
N MET A 307 23.99 35.24 39.08
CA MET A 307 23.75 35.75 37.74
C MET A 307 22.25 35.74 37.40
N MET A 308 21.52 34.64 37.65
CA MET A 308 20.06 34.58 37.47
C MET A 308 19.33 35.64 38.29
N LYS A 309 19.69 35.83 39.57
CA LYS A 309 19.11 36.88 40.42
C LYS A 309 19.40 38.28 39.88
N SER A 310 20.63 38.53 39.41
CA SER A 310 21.01 39.83 38.84
C SER A 310 20.24 40.15 37.55
N ILE A 311 19.98 39.13 36.71
CA ILE A 311 19.15 39.23 35.51
C ILE A 311 17.70 39.50 35.90
N GLU A 312 17.13 38.75 36.86
CA GLU A 312 15.76 38.99 37.35
C GLU A 312 15.59 40.40 37.93
N VAL A 313 16.58 40.92 38.65
CA VAL A 313 16.56 42.28 39.19
C VAL A 313 16.64 43.32 38.06
N ALA A 314 17.46 43.08 37.03
CA ALA A 314 17.54 43.94 35.85
C ALA A 314 16.24 43.90 35.02
N GLU A 315 15.64 42.74 34.82
CA GLU A 315 14.35 42.57 34.13
C GLU A 315 13.19 43.19 34.91
N ARG A 316 13.19 43.13 36.24
CA ARG A 316 12.19 43.83 37.06
C ARG A 316 12.36 45.34 36.98
N LYS A 317 13.60 45.83 36.92
CA LYS A 317 13.89 47.25 36.73
C LYS A 317 13.41 47.72 35.35
N ASN A 318 13.72 46.96 34.31
CA ASN A 318 13.24 47.22 32.94
C ASN A 318 11.71 47.09 32.80
N LYS A 319 11.05 46.13 33.49
CA LYS A 319 9.58 46.01 33.50
C LYS A 319 8.86 47.14 34.23
N VAL A 320 9.50 47.80 35.20
CA VAL A 320 8.96 49.03 35.79
C VAL A 320 9.05 50.18 34.80
N ASP A 321 10.04 50.17 33.91
CA ASP A 321 10.20 51.14 32.83
C ASP A 321 9.31 50.82 31.60
N ASP A 322 8.99 49.55 31.35
CA ASP A 322 8.18 49.08 30.20
C ASP A 322 6.67 48.90 30.51
N ALA A 323 6.22 49.08 31.76
CA ALA A 323 4.81 49.02 32.14
C ALA A 323 3.97 50.24 31.65
N GLU A 324 4.51 51.03 30.72
CA GLU A 324 3.77 52.00 29.89
C GLU A 324 3.49 51.51 28.45
N SER A 325 3.75 50.24 28.08
CA SER A 325 3.28 49.75 26.77
C SER A 325 2.97 48.25 26.68
N CYS A 326 1.66 47.96 26.78
CA CYS A 326 0.82 46.94 26.13
C CYS A 326 1.27 45.47 25.92
N GLU A 327 0.26 44.61 26.06
CA GLU A 327 0.20 43.14 25.97
C GLU A 327 0.70 42.51 24.66
N SER A 328 1.14 41.23 24.73
CA SER A 328 0.39 40.04 24.26
C SER A 328 1.30 38.86 23.87
N GLY A 329 0.82 37.61 24.03
CA GLY A 329 1.46 36.44 23.41
C GLY A 329 1.15 35.07 24.01
N ILE A 330 0.05 34.44 23.59
CA ILE A 330 -0.27 33.03 23.84
C ILE A 330 -0.06 32.27 22.51
N PHE A 331 1.03 31.47 22.38
CA PHE A 331 1.20 30.58 21.22
C PHE A 331 1.93 29.24 21.50
N ALA A 332 2.27 28.89 22.74
CA ALA A 332 3.16 27.75 23.02
C ALA A 332 2.48 26.39 23.33
N LYS A 333 1.14 26.26 23.31
CA LYS A 333 0.45 25.09 23.91
C LYS A 333 0.20 23.88 22.99
N ILE A 334 0.55 23.91 21.70
CA ILE A 334 0.16 22.83 20.76
C ILE A 334 1.22 21.71 20.62
N LYS A 335 2.50 21.94 20.99
CA LYS A 335 3.58 20.98 20.69
C LYS A 335 3.72 19.79 21.68
N PHE A 336 3.13 19.88 22.87
CA PHE A 336 3.34 18.88 23.94
C PHE A 336 2.37 17.68 23.90
N ARG A 337 1.26 17.78 23.17
CA ARG A 337 0.19 16.76 23.19
C ARG A 337 0.53 15.53 22.33
N SER A 338 1.42 15.66 21.35
CA SER A 338 1.84 14.56 20.47
C SER A 338 2.87 13.62 21.13
N ILE A 339 3.70 14.13 22.05
CA ILE A 339 4.75 13.34 22.72
C ILE A 339 4.16 12.30 23.68
N PHE A 340 3.06 12.62 24.38
CA PHE A 340 2.40 11.70 25.32
C PHE A 340 1.64 10.54 24.63
N LYS A 341 1.16 10.73 23.39
CA LYS A 341 0.57 9.63 22.61
C LYS A 341 1.64 8.63 22.13
N LEU A 342 2.86 9.10 21.87
CA LEU A 342 3.97 8.26 21.46
C LEU A 342 4.43 7.30 22.58
N HIS A 343 4.41 7.75 23.84
CA HIS A 343 4.77 6.92 25.00
C HIS A 343 3.77 5.78 25.25
N HIS A 344 2.47 6.01 25.05
CA HIS A 344 1.47 4.95 25.13
C HIS A 344 1.63 3.96 23.95
N PHE A 345 1.98 4.43 22.76
CA PHE A 345 2.17 3.59 21.58
C PHE A 345 3.33 2.61 21.72
N VAL A 346 4.52 3.07 22.12
CA VAL A 346 5.72 2.20 22.31
C VAL A 346 5.46 1.09 23.35
N LEU A 347 4.70 1.39 24.40
CA LEU A 347 4.33 0.41 25.43
C LEU A 347 3.27 -0.60 24.96
N THR A 348 2.50 -0.28 23.93
CA THR A 348 1.44 -1.17 23.41
C THR A 348 1.98 -2.13 22.37
N THR A 349 2.94 -1.70 21.52
CA THR A 349 3.62 -2.58 20.56
C THR A 349 4.59 -3.56 21.24
N GLN A 350 5.28 -3.18 22.32
CA GLN A 350 6.15 -4.10 23.07
C GLN A 350 5.40 -5.18 23.87
N LYS A 351 4.09 -5.06 24.08
CA LYS A 351 3.30 -6.07 24.81
C LYS A 351 2.94 -7.31 23.98
N ILE A 352 3.29 -7.33 22.69
CA ILE A 352 2.98 -8.46 21.80
C ILE A 352 4.16 -9.47 21.71
N ASP A 353 5.39 -9.09 22.08
CA ASP A 353 6.58 -9.96 21.96
C ASP A 353 7.18 -10.46 23.29
N PHE A 354 6.49 -10.27 24.41
CA PHE A 354 6.84 -10.90 25.69
C PHE A 354 5.61 -11.58 26.30
N LEU A 355 5.16 -12.67 25.68
CA LEU A 355 4.42 -13.77 26.32
C LEU A 355 4.53 -15.06 25.50
#